data_AF-A0A1M3FYA2-F1
#
_entry.id   AF-A0A1M3FYA2-F1
#
_cell.length_a   1.000
_cell.length_b   1.000
_cell.length_c   1.000
_cell.angle_alpha   90.00
_cell.angle_beta   90.00
_cell.angle_gamma   90.00
#
_symmetry.space_group_name_H-M   'P 1'
#
loop_
_entity.id
_entity.type
_entity.pdbx_description
1 polymer ?
#
loop_
_entity_poly.entity_id
_entity_poly.type
_entity_poly.pdbx_seq_one_letter_code
_entity_poly.pdbx_strand_id
1 'polypeptide(L)'
;MKKIIVLTITLLLLATQYGQACLNFYVIDSSGRRHMHDDYPTSNLDLNPKYYIERLKELEQKIKKASGNSRFENVSDYCAFLIKLGRTRDALPILENLLKERPNEYTLNANMAVALELMGEPERALEYLRKSLKLQPDSHYNSEWFHERILEAAVLQKKNKTSFQSMNILKLSRRDSLERITEISYQLRERIPLTPSPNPLLSKVLTECADFFRSRLSLEWAIDLYAIAIGYTADQPTIDNLWKQINICRTRLVELRKTGKEGSVSKYLYKSGWVKVVTKQINEWKNYKPYHYTGQIITRF
;
A
#
# COMPACT_ATOMS: atom_id res chain seq x y z
N MET A 1 59.01 35.33 14.64
CA MET A 1 57.93 35.01 13.68
C MET A 1 57.13 33.83 14.22
N LYS A 2 55.92 34.06 14.73
CA LYS A 2 55.03 33.02 15.29
C LYS A 2 54.29 32.33 14.14
N LYS A 3 54.42 31.01 14.01
CA LYS A 3 53.63 30.21 13.06
C LYS A 3 52.25 29.97 13.66
N ILE A 4 51.21 30.50 13.02
CA ILE A 4 49.81 30.23 13.33
C ILE A 4 49.45 28.90 12.65
N ILE A 5 49.16 27.87 13.45
CA ILE A 5 48.57 26.62 12.97
C ILE A 5 47.07 26.88 12.80
N VAL A 6 46.61 26.98 11.55
CA VAL A 6 45.18 26.99 11.24
C VAL A 6 44.72 25.55 11.26
N LEU A 7 44.06 25.15 12.35
CA LEU A 7 43.39 23.86 12.46
C LEU A 7 42.02 24.01 11.78
N THR A 8 41.92 23.63 10.51
CA THR A 8 40.63 23.58 9.82
C THR A 8 39.85 22.38 10.36
N ILE A 9 38.96 22.65 11.32
CA ILE A 9 37.96 21.68 11.77
C ILE A 9 36.96 21.53 10.63
N THR A 10 37.17 20.54 9.77
CA THR A 10 36.18 20.15 8.77
C THR A 10 34.98 19.58 9.51
N LEU A 11 33.91 20.36 9.57
CA LEU A 11 32.59 19.96 10.04
C LEU A 11 32.18 18.68 9.28
N LEU A 12 32.13 17.54 9.97
CA LEU A 12 31.38 16.39 9.50
C LEU A 12 29.91 16.81 9.48
N LEU A 13 29.44 17.23 8.31
CA LEU A 13 28.02 17.27 8.00
C LEU A 13 27.49 15.85 8.21
N LEU A 14 26.84 15.65 9.36
CA LEU A 14 25.96 14.51 9.60
C LEU A 14 24.86 14.57 8.55
N ALA A 15 25.12 13.96 7.40
CA ALA A 15 24.05 13.50 6.54
C ALA A 15 23.28 12.48 7.38
N THR A 16 22.15 12.90 7.93
CA THR A 16 21.13 11.98 8.43
C THR A 16 20.59 11.23 7.23
N GLN A 17 21.36 10.24 6.76
CA GLN A 17 20.79 9.16 5.98
C GLN A 17 19.72 8.57 6.88
N TYR A 18 18.46 8.76 6.51
CA TYR A 18 17.37 7.94 7.01
C TYR A 18 17.68 6.52 6.53
N GLY A 19 18.51 5.80 7.30
CA GLY A 19 18.73 4.40 7.08
C GLY A 19 17.37 3.73 7.19
N GLN A 20 16.91 3.13 6.09
CA GLN A 20 15.99 2.00 6.18
C GLN A 20 16.71 1.01 7.09
N ALA A 21 16.32 0.94 8.36
CA ALA A 21 16.88 -0.09 9.23
C ALA A 21 16.51 -1.43 8.57
N CYS A 22 17.50 -2.22 8.15
CA CYS A 22 17.29 -3.57 7.62
C CYS A 22 16.82 -4.50 8.76
N LEU A 23 15.60 -4.25 9.26
CA LEU A 23 15.00 -5.03 10.33
C LEU A 23 14.49 -6.33 9.71
N ASN A 24 15.06 -7.44 10.19
CA ASN A 24 14.68 -8.76 9.74
C ASN A 24 13.73 -9.38 10.76
N PHE A 25 12.61 -9.91 10.26
CA PHE A 25 11.61 -10.61 11.06
C PHE A 25 11.63 -12.09 10.72
N TYR A 26 11.58 -12.94 11.75
CA TYR A 26 11.36 -14.36 11.56
C TYR A 26 9.86 -14.62 11.58
N VAL A 27 9.34 -15.30 10.57
CA VAL A 27 7.93 -15.63 10.45
C VAL A 27 7.77 -17.11 10.13
N ILE A 28 6.55 -17.65 10.27
CA ILE A 28 6.29 -19.08 10.09
C ILE A 28 5.05 -19.34 9.24
N ASP A 29 5.18 -20.20 8.23
CA ASP A 29 4.06 -20.57 7.37
C ASP A 29 3.22 -21.72 7.96
N SER A 30 2.08 -22.03 7.33
CA SER A 30 1.18 -23.11 7.78
C SER A 30 1.82 -24.50 7.82
N SER A 31 2.89 -24.73 7.06
CA SER A 31 3.65 -25.99 7.05
C SER A 31 4.68 -26.05 8.18
N GLY A 32 4.86 -24.96 8.92
CA GLY A 32 5.85 -24.84 9.99
C GLY A 32 7.26 -24.56 9.47
N ARG A 33 7.41 -24.07 8.23
CA ARG A 33 8.70 -23.59 7.73
C ARG A 33 8.92 -22.17 8.22
N ARG A 34 10.12 -21.90 8.71
CA ARG A 34 10.54 -20.56 9.10
C ARG A 34 11.03 -19.79 7.88
N HIS A 35 10.68 -18.52 7.82
CA HIS A 35 11.12 -17.59 6.80
C HIS A 35 11.72 -16.36 7.49
N MET A 36 12.63 -15.69 6.79
CA MET A 36 13.15 -14.38 7.17
C MET A 36 12.66 -13.38 6.14
N HIS A 37 12.13 -12.25 6.60
CA HIS A 37 11.70 -11.15 5.73
C HIS A 37 12.22 -9.84 6.30
N ASP A 38 12.77 -8.99 5.43
CA ASP A 38 13.45 -7.73 5.74
C ASP A 38 12.53 -6.49 5.67
N ASP A 39 11.23 -6.73 5.68
CA ASP A 39 10.21 -5.70 5.49
C ASP A 39 9.22 -5.72 6.65
N TYR A 40 8.61 -4.58 6.92
CA TYR A 40 7.60 -4.48 7.95
C TYR A 40 6.37 -5.31 7.61
N PRO A 41 5.63 -5.81 8.62
CA PRO A 41 4.33 -6.43 8.40
C PRO A 41 3.47 -5.52 7.53
N THR A 42 2.77 -6.06 6.54
CA THR A 42 1.90 -5.29 5.64
C THR A 42 0.79 -4.52 6.38
N SER A 43 0.53 -4.90 7.64
CA SER A 43 -0.39 -4.24 8.57
C SER A 43 0.19 -2.98 9.25
N ASN A 44 1.51 -2.77 9.20
CA ASN A 44 2.18 -1.61 9.76
C ASN A 44 2.25 -0.48 8.72
N LEU A 45 1.16 0.28 8.62
CA LEU A 45 1.01 1.37 7.66
C LEU A 45 1.29 2.71 8.33
N ASP A 46 2.13 3.54 7.71
CA ASP A 46 2.25 4.95 8.12
C ASP A 46 1.06 5.74 7.56
N LEU A 47 0.13 6.06 8.44
CA LEU A 47 -1.08 6.84 8.11
C LEU A 47 -0.93 8.32 8.49
N ASN A 48 0.26 8.76 8.93
CA ASN A 48 0.48 10.13 9.35
C ASN A 48 0.59 11.08 8.14
N PRO A 49 -0.34 12.04 7.97
CA PRO A 49 -0.34 12.92 6.81
C PRO A 49 0.77 13.99 6.86
N LYS A 50 1.46 14.16 7.99
CA LYS A 50 2.41 15.26 8.23
C LYS A 50 3.47 15.34 7.13
N TYR A 51 4.08 14.22 6.77
CA TYR A 51 5.09 14.16 5.71
C TYR A 51 4.53 14.69 4.38
N TYR A 52 3.36 14.19 3.97
CA TYR A 52 2.73 14.60 2.71
C TYR A 52 2.34 16.09 2.71
N ILE A 53 1.85 16.63 3.83
CA ILE A 53 1.53 18.06 3.97
C ILE A 53 2.78 18.94 3.86
N GLU A 54 3.87 18.55 4.52
CA GLU A 54 5.14 19.28 4.45
C GLU A 54 5.68 19.30 3.02
N ARG A 55 5.69 18.13 2.35
CA ARG A 55 6.08 18.02 0.94
C ARG A 55 5.22 18.84 0.00
N LEU A 56 3.90 18.84 0.20
CA LEU A 56 2.96 19.65 -0.59
C LEU A 56 3.35 21.15 -0.53
N LYS A 57 3.59 21.68 0.68
CA LYS A 57 3.97 23.09 0.88
C LYS A 57 5.34 23.42 0.28
N GLU A 58 6.31 22.51 0.38
CA GLU A 58 7.63 22.69 -0.26
C GLU A 58 7.50 22.81 -1.78
N LEU A 59 6.68 21.96 -2.40
CA LEU A 59 6.45 21.97 -3.85
C LEU A 59 5.80 23.29 -4.31
N GLU A 60 4.86 23.84 -3.56
CA GLU A 60 4.25 25.15 -3.88
C GLU A 60 5.30 26.27 -3.97
N GLN A 61 6.34 26.24 -3.14
CA GLN A 61 7.42 27.21 -3.20
C GLN A 61 8.37 26.95 -4.37
N LYS A 62 8.64 25.67 -4.68
CA LYS A 62 9.48 25.29 -5.84
C LYS A 62 8.83 25.66 -7.16
N ILE A 63 7.53 25.41 -7.32
CA ILE A 63 6.78 25.68 -8.55
C ILE A 63 6.81 27.16 -8.92
N LYS A 64 6.76 28.07 -7.92
CA LYS A 64 6.84 29.53 -8.14
C LYS A 64 8.16 29.99 -8.74
N LYS A 65 9.24 29.24 -8.50
CA LYS A 65 10.61 29.60 -8.89
C LYS A 65 11.12 28.81 -10.10
N ALA A 66 10.51 27.65 -10.37
CA ALA A 66 10.90 26.77 -11.45
C ALA A 66 10.29 27.18 -12.79
N SER A 67 10.95 26.81 -13.88
CA SER A 67 10.44 26.93 -15.25
C SER A 67 10.73 25.65 -16.04
N GLY A 68 10.12 25.50 -17.21
CA GLY A 68 10.34 24.35 -18.11
C GLY A 68 10.12 23.00 -17.44
N ASN A 69 11.02 22.04 -17.69
CA ASN A 69 10.93 20.66 -17.20
C ASN A 69 10.86 20.55 -15.68
N SER A 70 11.68 21.32 -14.95
CA SER A 70 11.67 21.27 -13.49
C SER A 70 10.33 21.76 -12.92
N ARG A 71 9.72 22.78 -13.54
CA ARG A 71 8.38 23.21 -13.13
C ARG A 71 7.35 22.10 -13.37
N PHE A 72 7.39 21.49 -14.55
CA PHE A 72 6.49 20.40 -14.92
C PHE A 72 6.57 19.23 -13.93
N GLU A 73 7.78 18.76 -13.60
CA GLU A 73 8.01 17.67 -12.64
C GLU A 73 7.47 18.02 -11.25
N ASN A 74 7.73 19.24 -10.76
CA ASN A 74 7.19 19.68 -9.47
C ASN A 74 5.65 19.72 -9.45
N VAL A 75 4.99 20.11 -10.56
CA VAL A 75 3.52 20.09 -10.66
C VAL A 75 2.99 18.65 -10.74
N SER A 76 3.70 17.75 -11.42
CA SER A 76 3.39 16.31 -11.42
C SER A 76 3.46 15.72 -10.01
N ASP A 77 4.55 15.98 -9.27
CA ASP A 77 4.69 15.54 -7.88
C ASP A 77 3.62 16.14 -6.99
N TYR A 78 3.27 17.42 -7.20
CA TYR A 78 2.19 18.09 -6.47
C TYR A 78 0.86 17.34 -6.61
N CYS A 79 0.53 16.85 -7.81
CA CYS A 79 -0.66 16.03 -8.04
C CYS A 79 -0.62 14.72 -7.24
N ALA A 80 0.53 14.03 -7.20
CA ALA A 80 0.68 12.81 -6.42
C ALA A 80 0.45 13.06 -4.92
N PHE A 81 0.99 14.14 -4.37
CA PHE A 81 0.76 14.51 -2.96
C PHE A 81 -0.69 14.93 -2.70
N LEU A 82 -1.34 15.64 -3.62
CA LEU A 82 -2.77 15.93 -3.52
C LEU A 82 -3.60 14.64 -3.43
N ILE A 83 -3.31 13.64 -4.26
CA ILE A 83 -3.99 12.33 -4.22
C ILE A 83 -3.78 11.65 -2.86
N LYS A 84 -2.54 11.58 -2.37
CA LYS A 84 -2.21 11.00 -1.05
C LYS A 84 -2.89 11.74 0.12
N LEU A 85 -3.20 13.03 -0.07
CA LEU A 85 -3.89 13.87 0.90
C LEU A 85 -5.42 13.93 0.71
N GLY A 86 -5.98 13.02 -0.09
CA GLY A 86 -7.42 12.92 -0.32
C GLY A 86 -8.00 14.05 -1.17
N ARG A 87 -7.15 14.84 -1.85
CA ARG A 87 -7.51 15.94 -2.77
C ARG A 87 -7.50 15.51 -4.23
N THR A 88 -7.94 14.27 -4.49
CA THR A 88 -7.97 13.66 -5.83
C THR A 88 -8.76 14.48 -6.85
N ARG A 89 -9.90 15.05 -6.45
CA ARG A 89 -10.72 15.91 -7.32
C ARG A 89 -9.98 17.15 -7.82
N ASP A 90 -9.11 17.72 -6.97
CA ASP A 90 -8.31 18.89 -7.35
C ASP A 90 -7.11 18.50 -8.22
N ALA A 91 -6.56 17.30 -8.03
CA ALA A 91 -5.43 16.78 -8.82
C ALA A 91 -5.81 16.46 -10.27
N LEU A 92 -7.02 15.95 -10.50
CA LEU A 92 -7.49 15.52 -11.84
C LEU A 92 -7.32 16.57 -12.95
N PRO A 93 -7.85 17.80 -12.85
CA PRO A 93 -7.72 18.79 -13.93
C PRO A 93 -6.26 19.21 -14.18
N ILE A 94 -5.40 19.13 -13.17
CA ILE A 94 -3.97 19.42 -13.31
C ILE A 94 -3.30 18.28 -14.10
N LEU A 95 -3.56 17.02 -13.73
CA LEU A 95 -3.08 15.85 -14.47
C LEU A 95 -3.54 15.85 -15.93
N GLU A 96 -4.80 16.21 -16.19
CA GLU A 96 -5.34 16.33 -17.55
C GLU A 96 -4.57 17.35 -18.39
N ASN A 97 -4.21 18.49 -17.80
CA ASN A 97 -3.41 19.50 -18.51
C ASN A 97 -1.97 19.03 -18.74
N LEU A 98 -1.33 18.42 -17.74
CA LEU A 98 0.03 17.88 -17.90
C LEU A 98 0.09 16.79 -18.98
N LEU A 99 -0.94 15.93 -19.08
CA LEU A 99 -1.03 14.87 -20.09
C LEU A 99 -1.28 15.41 -21.51
N LYS A 100 -1.87 16.60 -21.68
CA LYS A 100 -1.94 17.27 -23.00
C LYS A 100 -0.57 17.68 -23.49
N GLU A 101 0.30 18.11 -22.57
CA GLU A 101 1.68 18.51 -22.89
C GLU A 101 2.58 17.28 -23.11
N ARG A 102 2.45 16.25 -22.26
CA ARG A 102 3.27 15.02 -22.33
C ARG A 102 2.39 13.77 -22.18
N PRO A 103 1.80 13.27 -23.27
CA PRO A 103 0.88 12.13 -23.20
C PRO A 103 1.56 10.80 -22.84
N ASN A 104 2.86 10.68 -23.13
CA ASN A 104 3.65 9.46 -22.94
C ASN A 104 4.57 9.53 -21.72
N GLU A 105 4.20 10.30 -20.69
CA GLU A 105 4.91 10.34 -19.42
C GLU A 105 4.41 9.22 -18.50
N TYR A 106 5.30 8.32 -18.09
CA TYR A 106 4.95 7.17 -17.25
C TYR A 106 4.24 7.62 -15.97
N THR A 107 4.86 8.54 -15.23
CA THR A 107 4.39 9.03 -13.92
C THR A 107 3.00 9.63 -13.99
N LEU A 108 2.69 10.38 -15.06
CA LEU A 108 1.36 10.97 -15.24
C LEU A 108 0.29 9.94 -15.55
N ASN A 109 0.60 8.95 -16.41
CA ASN A 109 -0.34 7.88 -16.72
C ASN A 109 -0.63 7.03 -15.46
N ALA A 110 0.40 6.74 -14.64
CA ALA A 110 0.23 6.03 -13.38
C ALA A 110 -0.60 6.83 -12.35
N ASN A 111 -0.26 8.11 -12.14
CA ASN A 111 -1.02 8.98 -11.22
C ASN A 111 -2.47 9.20 -11.67
N MET A 112 -2.70 9.33 -12.98
CA MET A 112 -4.04 9.43 -13.55
C MET A 112 -4.84 8.14 -13.34
N ALA A 113 -4.22 6.96 -13.48
CA ALA A 113 -4.88 5.70 -13.19
C ALA A 113 -5.37 5.62 -11.73
N VAL A 114 -4.50 5.96 -10.77
CA VAL A 114 -4.87 5.98 -9.34
C VAL A 114 -5.94 7.04 -9.06
N ALA A 115 -5.83 8.24 -9.63
CA ALA A 115 -6.83 9.28 -9.45
C ALA A 115 -8.22 8.84 -9.95
N LEU A 116 -8.28 8.23 -11.13
CA LEU A 116 -9.53 7.72 -11.72
C LEU A 116 -10.10 6.54 -10.95
N GLU A 117 -9.26 5.63 -10.43
CA GLU A 117 -9.68 4.55 -9.54
C GLU A 117 -10.41 5.11 -8.32
N LEU A 118 -9.78 6.07 -7.62
CA LEU A 118 -10.34 6.72 -6.43
C LEU A 118 -11.62 7.52 -6.73
N MET A 119 -11.81 7.93 -7.98
CA MET A 119 -13.00 8.63 -8.45
C MET A 119 -14.13 7.70 -8.91
N GLY A 120 -13.91 6.38 -8.86
CA GLY A 120 -14.93 5.38 -9.26
C GLY A 120 -15.02 5.16 -10.77
N GLU A 121 -13.95 5.44 -11.50
CA GLU A 121 -13.86 5.31 -12.97
C GLU A 121 -12.90 4.18 -13.40
N PRO A 122 -13.17 2.91 -13.03
CA PRO A 122 -12.22 1.82 -13.19
C PRO A 122 -11.90 1.52 -14.66
N GLU A 123 -12.82 1.76 -15.60
CA GLU A 123 -12.57 1.57 -17.03
C GLU A 123 -11.47 2.50 -17.55
N ARG A 124 -11.55 3.80 -17.22
CA ARG A 124 -10.54 4.78 -17.61
C ARG A 124 -9.26 4.58 -16.83
N ALA A 125 -9.36 4.26 -15.54
CA ALA A 125 -8.19 3.93 -14.72
C ALA A 125 -7.38 2.79 -15.35
N LEU A 126 -8.05 1.72 -15.80
CA LEU A 126 -7.41 0.57 -16.43
C LEU A 126 -6.74 0.94 -17.76
N GLU A 127 -7.33 1.84 -18.54
CA GLU A 127 -6.71 2.35 -19.78
C GLU A 127 -5.40 3.07 -19.49
N TYR A 128 -5.39 4.01 -18.54
CA TYR A 128 -4.20 4.76 -18.16
C TYR A 128 -3.13 3.89 -17.52
N LEU A 129 -3.53 2.92 -16.68
CA LEU A 129 -2.59 1.94 -16.12
C LEU A 129 -1.93 1.10 -17.21
N ARG A 130 -2.69 0.64 -18.19
CA ARG A 130 -2.12 -0.12 -19.32
C ARG A 130 -1.20 0.73 -20.18
N LYS A 131 -1.45 2.04 -20.29
CA LYS A 131 -0.52 2.97 -20.94
C LYS A 131 0.78 3.10 -20.13
N SER A 132 0.71 3.30 -18.81
CA SER A 132 1.92 3.39 -17.98
C SER A 132 2.74 2.10 -18.03
N LEU A 133 2.09 0.93 -17.95
CA LEU A 133 2.73 -0.37 -18.09
C LEU A 133 3.45 -0.58 -19.43
N LYS A 134 2.89 -0.06 -20.54
CA LYS A 134 3.56 -0.09 -21.86
C LYS A 134 4.81 0.78 -21.91
N LEU A 135 4.79 1.91 -21.19
CA LEU A 135 5.92 2.84 -21.14
C LEU A 135 7.04 2.33 -20.24
N GLN A 136 6.68 1.75 -19.08
CA GLN A 136 7.65 1.21 -18.12
C GLN A 136 7.11 -0.08 -17.44
N PRO A 137 7.39 -1.25 -18.05
CA PRO A 137 6.91 -2.53 -17.55
C PRO A 137 7.48 -2.97 -16.20
N ASP A 138 8.66 -2.46 -15.83
CA ASP A 138 9.43 -2.85 -14.64
C ASP A 138 9.26 -1.91 -13.44
N SER A 139 8.38 -0.92 -13.58
CA SER A 139 8.04 0.04 -12.52
C SER A 139 7.50 -0.64 -11.25
N HIS A 140 7.67 0.04 -10.11
CA HIS A 140 7.15 -0.40 -8.81
C HIS A 140 7.51 -1.87 -8.46
N TYR A 141 8.75 -2.29 -8.71
CA TYR A 141 9.21 -3.67 -8.46
C TYR A 141 8.44 -4.73 -9.27
N ASN A 142 8.04 -4.42 -10.51
CA ASN A 142 7.20 -5.29 -11.35
C ASN A 142 5.83 -5.62 -10.73
N SER A 143 5.29 -4.79 -9.82
CA SER A 143 4.09 -5.13 -9.03
C SER A 143 2.76 -4.64 -9.62
N GLU A 144 2.78 -3.87 -10.72
CA GLU A 144 1.57 -3.26 -11.31
C GLU A 144 0.54 -4.25 -11.87
N TRP A 145 0.92 -5.52 -12.10
CA TRP A 145 -0.05 -6.58 -12.40
C TRP A 145 -1.13 -6.68 -11.31
N PHE A 146 -0.78 -6.39 -10.05
CA PHE A 146 -1.70 -6.45 -8.92
C PHE A 146 -2.80 -5.40 -9.07
N HIS A 147 -2.41 -4.16 -9.37
CA HIS A 147 -3.33 -3.06 -9.67
C HIS A 147 -4.21 -3.38 -10.88
N GLU A 148 -3.60 -3.91 -11.94
CA GLU A 148 -4.34 -4.27 -13.16
C GLU A 148 -5.43 -5.30 -12.87
N ARG A 149 -5.14 -6.35 -12.10
CA ARG A 149 -6.12 -7.37 -11.71
C ARG A 149 -7.28 -6.78 -10.89
N ILE A 150 -6.99 -5.85 -9.98
CA ILE A 150 -8.03 -5.16 -9.18
C ILE A 150 -8.94 -4.34 -10.09
N LEU A 151 -8.37 -3.55 -11.00
CA LEU A 151 -9.15 -2.74 -11.93
C LEU A 151 -9.95 -3.60 -12.90
N GLU A 152 -9.40 -4.70 -13.40
CA GLU A 152 -10.15 -5.68 -14.22
C GLU A 152 -11.37 -6.23 -13.47
N ALA A 153 -11.21 -6.61 -12.20
CA ALA A 153 -12.32 -7.05 -11.36
C ALA A 153 -13.36 -5.94 -11.14
N ALA A 154 -12.92 -4.70 -10.88
CA ALA A 154 -13.81 -3.55 -10.72
C ALA A 154 -14.60 -3.23 -12.00
N VAL A 155 -13.96 -3.31 -13.17
CA VAL A 155 -14.62 -3.13 -14.48
C VAL A 155 -15.65 -4.24 -14.72
N LEU A 156 -15.31 -5.50 -14.42
CA LEU A 156 -16.24 -6.62 -14.57
C LEU A 156 -17.46 -6.48 -13.66
N GLN A 157 -17.24 -6.06 -12.41
CA GLN A 157 -18.32 -5.78 -11.45
C GLN A 157 -19.27 -4.70 -12.00
N LYS A 158 -18.71 -3.60 -12.52
CA LYS A 158 -19.50 -2.48 -13.06
C LYS A 158 -20.28 -2.87 -14.33
N LYS A 159 -19.70 -3.68 -15.22
CA LYS A 159 -20.32 -4.08 -16.49
C LYS A 159 -21.36 -5.21 -16.37
N ASN A 160 -21.03 -6.27 -15.65
CA ASN A 160 -21.78 -7.54 -15.75
C ASN A 160 -22.64 -7.86 -14.52
N LYS A 161 -22.70 -6.98 -13.51
CA LYS A 161 -23.25 -7.27 -12.17
C LYS A 161 -22.75 -8.60 -11.58
N THR A 162 -21.64 -9.13 -12.09
CA THR A 162 -21.07 -10.40 -11.66
C THR A 162 -20.37 -10.18 -10.33
N SER A 163 -20.68 -11.02 -9.35
CA SER A 163 -20.08 -10.93 -8.04
C SER A 163 -18.59 -11.27 -8.11
N PHE A 164 -17.72 -10.35 -7.68
CA PHE A 164 -16.27 -10.60 -7.62
C PHE A 164 -15.90 -11.59 -6.50
N GLN A 165 -16.85 -11.96 -5.64
CA GLN A 165 -16.68 -12.81 -4.47
C GLN A 165 -16.30 -14.24 -4.87
N SER A 166 -16.77 -14.71 -6.02
CA SER A 166 -16.41 -16.01 -6.58
C SER A 166 -15.16 -15.95 -7.47
N MET A 167 -14.61 -14.77 -7.75
CA MET A 167 -13.43 -14.63 -8.58
C MET A 167 -12.16 -14.97 -7.79
N ASN A 168 -11.14 -15.47 -8.50
CA ASN A 168 -9.75 -15.45 -8.06
C ASN A 168 -9.10 -14.24 -8.74
N ILE A 169 -9.16 -13.08 -8.07
CA ILE A 169 -8.81 -11.77 -8.66
C ILE A 169 -7.33 -11.74 -9.00
N LEU A 170 -6.48 -12.06 -8.03
CA LEU A 170 -5.03 -11.96 -8.14
C LEU A 170 -4.41 -13.17 -8.84
N LYS A 171 -5.17 -14.26 -9.02
CA LYS A 171 -4.72 -15.52 -9.65
C LYS A 171 -3.47 -16.12 -8.98
N LEU A 172 -3.32 -15.90 -7.67
CA LEU A 172 -2.19 -16.38 -6.89
C LEU A 172 -2.20 -17.91 -6.75
N SER A 173 -1.02 -18.50 -6.73
CA SER A 173 -0.78 -19.93 -6.68
C SER A 173 0.37 -20.28 -5.74
N ARG A 174 0.36 -21.50 -5.18
CA ARG A 174 1.46 -22.00 -4.35
C ARG A 174 2.80 -22.13 -5.09
N ARG A 175 2.77 -22.10 -6.43
CA ARG A 175 3.96 -22.16 -7.29
C ARG A 175 4.60 -20.79 -7.52
N ASP A 176 3.95 -19.70 -7.12
CA ASP A 176 4.50 -18.37 -7.31
C ASP A 176 5.79 -18.16 -6.50
N SER A 177 6.69 -17.36 -7.08
CA SER A 177 7.94 -16.89 -6.47
C SER A 177 7.66 -16.19 -5.14
N LEU A 178 8.63 -16.25 -4.22
CA LEU A 178 8.54 -15.48 -2.97
C LEU A 178 8.64 -13.96 -3.22
N GLU A 179 9.20 -13.51 -4.35
CA GLU A 179 9.21 -12.09 -4.76
C GLU A 179 7.80 -11.50 -4.86
N ARG A 180 6.80 -12.35 -5.14
CA ARG A 180 5.37 -11.99 -5.14
C ARG A 180 4.93 -11.39 -3.80
N ILE A 181 5.57 -11.77 -2.69
CA ILE A 181 5.28 -11.22 -1.36
C ILE A 181 5.68 -9.74 -1.30
N THR A 182 6.86 -9.40 -1.81
CA THR A 182 7.35 -8.01 -1.86
C THR A 182 6.45 -7.15 -2.74
N GLU A 183 6.07 -7.66 -3.91
CA GLU A 183 5.15 -6.98 -4.82
C GLU A 183 3.77 -6.73 -4.19
N ILE A 184 3.18 -7.76 -3.57
CA ILE A 184 1.89 -7.65 -2.86
C ILE A 184 2.01 -6.65 -1.70
N SER A 185 3.09 -6.74 -0.92
CA SER A 185 3.28 -5.87 0.25
C SER A 185 3.42 -4.41 -0.17
N TYR A 186 4.16 -4.15 -1.24
CA TYR A 186 4.27 -2.82 -1.83
C TYR A 186 2.90 -2.28 -2.25
N GLN A 187 2.13 -3.05 -3.03
CA GLN A 187 0.83 -2.61 -3.54
C GLN A 187 -0.22 -2.42 -2.45
N LEU A 188 -0.22 -3.28 -1.42
CA LEU A 188 -1.10 -3.10 -0.27
C LEU A 188 -0.77 -1.83 0.52
N ARG A 189 0.52 -1.50 0.71
CA ARG A 189 0.96 -0.26 1.35
C ARG A 189 0.55 0.99 0.58
N GLU A 190 0.55 0.92 -0.76
CA GLU A 190 0.14 2.04 -1.59
C GLU A 190 -1.38 2.27 -1.58
N ARG A 191 -2.17 1.19 -1.43
CA ARG A 191 -3.63 1.20 -1.64
C ARG A 191 -4.46 1.33 -0.38
N ILE A 192 -4.11 0.60 0.67
CA ILE A 192 -4.90 0.59 1.91
C ILE A 192 -5.06 2.02 2.47
N PRO A 193 -4.01 2.88 2.52
CA PRO A 193 -4.16 4.25 3.02
C PRO A 193 -5.08 5.16 2.19
N LEU A 194 -5.33 4.81 0.92
CA LEU A 194 -6.14 5.62 0.00
C LEU A 194 -7.58 5.13 -0.12
N THR A 195 -7.88 3.94 0.42
CA THR A 195 -9.17 3.30 0.20
C THR A 195 -10.05 3.44 1.45
N PRO A 196 -11.23 4.10 1.38
CA PRO A 196 -12.14 4.15 2.51
C PRO A 196 -12.84 2.80 2.75
N SER A 197 -13.19 2.54 4.00
CA SER A 197 -14.08 1.45 4.39
C SER A 197 -15.55 1.93 4.42
N PRO A 198 -16.54 1.08 4.04
CA PRO A 198 -16.39 -0.28 3.53
C PRO A 198 -15.93 -0.30 2.06
N ASN A 199 -15.11 -1.29 1.72
CA ASN A 199 -14.75 -1.61 0.34
C ASN A 199 -14.69 -3.15 0.19
N PRO A 200 -15.82 -3.77 -0.19
CA PRO A 200 -15.90 -5.22 -0.34
C PRO A 200 -14.90 -5.82 -1.35
N LEU A 201 -14.53 -5.06 -2.40
CA LEU A 201 -13.50 -5.50 -3.36
C LEU A 201 -12.12 -5.56 -2.70
N LEU A 202 -11.74 -4.54 -1.94
CA LEU A 202 -10.48 -4.55 -1.17
C LEU A 202 -10.49 -5.65 -0.10
N SER A 203 -11.64 -5.88 0.57
CA SER A 203 -11.79 -7.01 1.51
C SER A 203 -11.48 -8.36 0.84
N LYS A 204 -11.98 -8.58 -0.38
CA LYS A 204 -11.68 -9.79 -1.16
C LYS A 204 -10.21 -9.89 -1.56
N VAL A 205 -9.61 -8.80 -2.03
CA VAL A 205 -8.18 -8.73 -2.39
C VAL A 205 -7.30 -9.06 -1.18
N LEU A 206 -7.57 -8.44 -0.03
CA LEU A 206 -6.87 -8.71 1.23
C LEU A 206 -7.00 -10.17 1.66
N THR A 207 -8.17 -10.78 1.42
CA THR A 207 -8.41 -12.21 1.70
C THR A 207 -7.51 -13.10 0.86
N GLU A 208 -7.40 -12.85 -0.45
CA GLU A 208 -6.51 -13.61 -1.34
C GLU A 208 -5.03 -13.43 -0.96
N CYS A 209 -4.62 -12.22 -0.60
CA CYS A 209 -3.27 -11.96 -0.07
C CYS A 209 -3.02 -12.73 1.24
N ALA A 210 -3.99 -12.73 2.16
CA ALA A 210 -3.89 -13.44 3.43
C ALA A 210 -3.75 -14.96 3.23
N ASP A 211 -4.55 -15.54 2.32
CA ASP A 211 -4.44 -16.96 1.96
C ASP A 211 -3.08 -17.32 1.35
N PHE A 212 -2.55 -16.45 0.49
CA PHE A 212 -1.21 -16.60 -0.06
C PHE A 212 -0.16 -16.56 1.06
N PHE A 213 -0.19 -15.53 1.91
CA PHE A 213 0.79 -15.32 2.99
C PHE A 213 0.74 -16.47 4.00
N ARG A 214 -0.46 -16.94 4.36
CA ARG A 214 -0.68 -18.08 5.27
C ARG A 214 0.08 -19.32 4.81
N SER A 215 0.07 -19.58 3.50
CA SER A 215 0.65 -20.80 2.92
C SER A 215 2.12 -20.66 2.51
N ARG A 216 2.58 -19.43 2.24
CA ARG A 216 3.91 -19.16 1.66
C ARG A 216 4.90 -18.50 2.61
N LEU A 217 4.41 -17.78 3.61
CA LEU A 217 5.23 -16.87 4.40
C LEU A 217 4.94 -16.92 5.90
N SER A 218 3.75 -16.48 6.31
CA SER A 218 3.49 -16.08 7.70
C SER A 218 2.02 -16.29 8.06
N LEU A 219 1.77 -17.15 9.05
CA LEU A 219 0.48 -17.29 9.70
C LEU A 219 0.11 -16.00 10.46
N GLU A 220 1.10 -15.35 11.07
CA GLU A 220 0.90 -14.10 11.81
C GLU A 220 0.43 -12.95 10.90
N TRP A 221 1.09 -12.75 9.76
CA TRP A 221 0.72 -11.68 8.82
C TRP A 221 -0.57 -12.01 8.07
N ALA A 222 -0.86 -13.29 7.84
CA ALA A 222 -2.16 -13.68 7.31
C ALA A 222 -3.30 -13.30 8.27
N ILE A 223 -3.12 -13.50 9.59
CA ILE A 223 -4.10 -13.07 10.59
C ILE A 223 -4.32 -11.56 10.53
N ASP A 224 -3.25 -10.77 10.45
CA ASP A 224 -3.38 -9.31 10.33
C ASP A 224 -4.14 -8.91 9.06
N LEU A 225 -3.83 -9.53 7.90
CA LEU A 225 -4.51 -9.25 6.64
C LEU A 225 -5.99 -9.67 6.67
N TYR A 226 -6.34 -10.81 7.26
CA TYR A 226 -7.74 -11.19 7.47
C TYR A 226 -8.46 -10.20 8.40
N ALA A 227 -7.79 -9.68 9.44
CA ALA A 227 -8.35 -8.68 10.34
C ALA A 227 -8.65 -7.36 9.60
N ILE A 228 -7.72 -6.89 8.75
CA ILE A 228 -7.95 -5.74 7.89
C ILE A 228 -9.11 -6.04 6.93
N ALA A 229 -9.15 -7.22 6.31
CA ALA A 229 -10.22 -7.62 5.39
C ALA A 229 -11.61 -7.57 6.05
N ILE A 230 -11.75 -8.02 7.31
CA ILE A 230 -12.99 -7.89 8.09
C ILE A 230 -13.38 -6.42 8.24
N GLY A 231 -12.40 -5.54 8.51
CA GLY A 231 -12.63 -4.10 8.61
C GLY A 231 -13.13 -3.44 7.33
N TYR A 232 -12.98 -4.07 6.15
CA TYR A 232 -13.44 -3.52 4.87
C TYR A 232 -14.77 -4.11 4.37
N THR A 233 -15.41 -5.02 5.11
CA THR A 233 -16.68 -5.63 4.71
C THR A 233 -17.76 -5.47 5.77
N ALA A 234 -19.00 -5.32 5.33
CA ALA A 234 -20.19 -5.36 6.17
C ALA A 234 -20.98 -6.67 6.01
N ASP A 235 -20.51 -7.59 5.15
CA ASP A 235 -21.17 -8.86 4.88
C ASP A 235 -20.87 -9.88 5.98
N GLN A 236 -21.89 -10.23 6.78
CA GLN A 236 -21.72 -11.11 7.95
C GLN A 236 -21.20 -12.51 7.60
N PRO A 237 -21.69 -13.20 6.54
CA PRO A 237 -21.11 -14.48 6.12
C PRO A 237 -19.61 -14.39 5.79
N THR A 238 -19.18 -13.32 5.13
CA THR A 238 -17.76 -13.06 4.87
C THR A 238 -17.00 -12.84 6.17
N ILE A 239 -17.53 -12.03 7.10
CA ILE A 239 -16.92 -11.78 8.41
C ILE A 239 -16.72 -13.09 9.20
N ASP A 240 -17.75 -13.94 9.26
CA ASP A 240 -17.71 -15.21 9.97
C ASP A 240 -16.65 -16.15 9.36
N ASN A 241 -16.57 -16.21 8.03
CA ASN A 241 -15.56 -16.99 7.34
C ASN A 241 -14.13 -16.46 7.61
N LEU A 242 -13.92 -15.15 7.61
CA LEU A 242 -12.60 -14.56 7.90
C LEU A 242 -12.18 -14.83 9.34
N TRP A 243 -13.09 -14.73 10.31
CA TRP A 243 -12.82 -15.13 11.70
C TRP A 243 -12.47 -16.61 11.83
N LYS A 244 -13.14 -17.48 11.05
CA LYS A 244 -12.77 -18.90 10.97
C LYS A 244 -11.33 -19.08 10.47
N GLN A 245 -10.91 -18.36 9.43
CA GLN A 245 -9.52 -18.42 8.93
C GLN A 245 -8.51 -17.92 9.97
N ILE A 246 -8.81 -16.83 10.67
CA ILE A 246 -7.97 -16.32 11.78
C ILE A 246 -7.80 -17.39 12.86
N ASN A 247 -8.88 -18.06 13.27
CA ASN A 247 -8.83 -19.12 14.28
C ASN A 247 -8.01 -20.34 13.81
N ILE A 248 -8.13 -20.72 12.53
CA ILE A 248 -7.31 -21.79 11.93
C ILE A 248 -5.82 -21.43 12.00
N CYS A 249 -5.45 -20.23 11.54
CA CYS A 249 -4.06 -19.75 11.62
C CYS A 249 -3.53 -19.73 13.06
N ARG A 250 -4.32 -19.17 13.99
CA ARG A 250 -3.91 -19.05 15.39
C ARG A 250 -3.75 -20.42 16.05
N THR A 251 -4.66 -21.35 15.79
CA THR A 251 -4.56 -22.73 16.31
C THR A 251 -3.29 -23.38 15.82
N ARG A 252 -3.01 -23.25 14.52
CA ARG A 252 -1.79 -23.78 13.90
C ARG A 252 -0.52 -23.16 14.50
N LEU A 253 -0.50 -21.86 14.75
CA LEU A 253 0.62 -21.18 15.42
C LEU A 253 0.90 -21.77 16.81
N VAL A 254 -0.16 -21.99 17.61
CA VAL A 254 -0.03 -22.56 18.96
C VAL A 254 0.49 -24.00 18.92
N GLU A 255 0.04 -24.82 17.97
CA GLU A 255 0.55 -26.18 17.76
C GLU A 255 2.03 -26.19 17.39
N LEU A 256 2.42 -25.37 16.40
CA LEU A 256 3.82 -25.28 15.95
C LEU A 256 4.75 -24.85 17.09
N ARG A 257 4.30 -23.91 17.93
CA ARG A 257 5.09 -23.45 19.09
C ARG A 257 5.41 -24.56 20.08
N LYS A 258 4.49 -25.52 20.30
CA LYS A 258 4.76 -26.70 21.16
C LYS A 258 5.90 -27.57 20.64
N THR A 259 6.19 -27.50 19.34
CA THR A 259 7.29 -28.21 18.69
C THR A 259 8.56 -27.37 18.55
N GLY A 260 8.63 -26.21 19.23
CA GLY A 260 9.75 -25.27 19.15
C GLY A 260 9.78 -24.42 17.88
N LYS A 261 8.72 -24.46 17.06
CA LYS A 261 8.60 -23.67 15.83
C LYS A 261 7.74 -22.44 16.07
N GLU A 262 8.36 -21.26 16.12
CA GLU A 262 7.66 -19.98 16.25
C GLU A 262 8.33 -18.88 15.43
N GLY A 263 7.54 -17.90 14.96
CA GLY A 263 8.03 -16.62 14.45
C GLY A 263 8.34 -15.62 15.56
N SER A 264 8.95 -14.48 15.22
CA SER A 264 9.30 -13.39 16.14
C SER A 264 8.23 -12.30 16.24
N VAL A 265 7.23 -12.28 15.36
CA VAL A 265 6.20 -11.24 15.26
C VAL A 265 4.91 -11.60 15.98
N SER A 266 4.03 -10.61 16.18
CA SER A 266 2.66 -10.77 16.71
C SER A 266 2.54 -11.70 17.93
N LYS A 267 3.50 -11.61 18.86
CA LYS A 267 3.60 -12.49 20.06
C LYS A 267 2.35 -12.49 20.95
N TYR A 268 1.48 -11.50 20.81
CA TYR A 268 0.18 -11.44 21.49
C TYR A 268 -0.75 -12.60 21.09
N LEU A 269 -0.58 -13.20 19.89
CA LEU A 269 -1.41 -14.30 19.38
C LEU A 269 -1.30 -15.59 20.21
N TYR A 270 -0.22 -15.73 20.99
CA TYR A 270 -0.02 -16.86 21.89
C TYR A 270 -0.65 -16.65 23.28
N LYS A 271 -1.19 -15.46 23.56
CA LYS A 271 -1.78 -15.12 24.87
C LYS A 271 -3.31 -15.31 24.83
N SER A 272 -3.95 -15.50 25.99
CA SER A 272 -5.40 -15.69 26.09
C SER A 272 -6.22 -14.49 25.58
N GLY A 273 -5.68 -13.27 25.72
CA GLY A 273 -6.33 -12.02 25.29
C GLY A 273 -6.21 -11.68 23.80
N TRP A 274 -5.74 -12.58 22.95
CA TRP A 274 -5.45 -12.29 21.54
C TRP A 274 -6.68 -11.79 20.76
N VAL A 275 -7.86 -12.33 21.04
CA VAL A 275 -9.13 -11.92 20.38
C VAL A 275 -9.37 -10.43 20.58
N LYS A 276 -9.16 -9.91 21.80
CA LYS A 276 -9.35 -8.49 22.10
C LYS A 276 -8.42 -7.60 21.27
N VAL A 277 -7.19 -8.03 21.03
CA VAL A 277 -6.22 -7.30 20.21
C VAL A 277 -6.66 -7.28 18.75
N VAL A 278 -7.01 -8.45 18.19
CA VAL A 278 -7.50 -8.56 16.80
C VAL A 278 -8.80 -7.77 16.60
N THR A 279 -9.75 -7.84 17.53
CA THR A 279 -10.98 -7.06 17.47
C THR A 279 -10.72 -5.56 17.51
N LYS A 280 -9.73 -5.10 18.31
CA LYS A 280 -9.33 -3.69 18.31
C LYS A 280 -8.83 -3.27 16.93
N GLN A 281 -7.95 -4.06 16.32
CA GLN A 281 -7.43 -3.81 14.98
C GLN A 281 -8.56 -3.78 13.94
N ILE A 282 -9.49 -4.73 13.97
CA ILE A 282 -10.67 -4.73 13.07
C ILE A 282 -11.47 -3.43 13.21
N ASN A 283 -11.69 -2.96 14.43
CA ASN A 283 -12.47 -1.75 14.69
C ASN A 283 -11.77 -0.48 14.18
N GLU A 284 -10.44 -0.45 14.13
CA GLU A 284 -9.68 0.65 13.52
C GLU A 284 -9.96 0.76 12.00
N TRP A 285 -10.23 -0.37 11.35
CA TRP A 285 -10.49 -0.43 9.90
C TRP A 285 -11.97 -0.29 9.52
N LYS A 286 -12.92 -0.70 10.39
CA LYS A 286 -14.36 -0.74 10.10
C LYS A 286 -14.98 0.57 9.62
N ASN A 287 -14.41 1.70 10.02
CA ASN A 287 -14.85 3.04 9.61
C ASN A 287 -13.68 3.88 9.08
N TYR A 288 -12.64 3.21 8.57
CA TYR A 288 -11.45 3.90 8.07
C TYR A 288 -11.81 4.88 6.96
N LYS A 289 -11.34 6.11 7.10
CA LYS A 289 -11.42 7.15 6.08
C LYS A 289 -10.00 7.68 5.86
N PRO A 290 -9.52 7.69 4.60
CA PRO A 290 -8.28 8.36 4.26
C PRO A 290 -8.27 9.81 4.74
N TYR A 291 -7.10 10.30 5.12
CA TYR A 291 -6.95 11.69 5.51
C TYR A 291 -7.34 12.62 4.34
N HIS A 292 -8.06 13.70 4.66
CA HIS A 292 -8.45 14.71 3.68
C HIS A 292 -7.91 16.08 4.10
N TYR A 293 -6.97 16.63 3.32
CA TYR A 293 -6.31 17.89 3.64
C TYR A 293 -7.19 19.11 3.31
N THR A 294 -7.63 19.83 4.34
CA THR A 294 -8.53 20.99 4.19
C THR A 294 -7.80 22.33 4.01
N GLY A 295 -6.47 22.33 3.95
CA GLY A 295 -5.69 23.55 3.73
C GLY A 295 -5.85 24.13 2.32
N GLN A 296 -5.38 25.36 2.15
CA GLN A 296 -5.29 26.00 0.84
C GLN A 296 -4.34 25.22 -0.06
N ILE A 297 -4.66 25.20 -1.35
CA ILE A 297 -3.89 24.55 -2.40
C ILE A 297 -3.85 25.44 -3.64
N ILE A 298 -2.87 25.21 -4.51
CA ILE A 298 -2.78 25.83 -5.84
C ILE A 298 -3.48 24.91 -6.84
N THR A 299 -4.46 25.43 -7.57
CA THR A 299 -5.24 24.65 -8.56
C THR A 299 -5.05 25.11 -10.00
N ARG A 300 -4.30 26.19 -10.21
CA ARG A 300 -4.02 26.77 -11.53
C ARG A 300 -2.52 26.87 -11.74
N PHE A 301 -2.03 26.16 -12.75
CA PHE A 301 -0.62 26.07 -13.12
C PHE A 301 -0.42 26.42 -14.59
#